data_AF-B0FRE6-F1
#
_entry.id   AF-B0FRE6-F1
#
_cell.length_a   1.000
_cell.length_b   1.000
_cell.length_c   1.000
_cell.angle_alpha   90.00
_cell.angle_beta   90.00
_cell.angle_gamma   90.00
#
_symmetry.space_group_name_H-M   'P 1'
#
loop_
_entity.id
_entity.type
_entity.pdbx_description
1 polymer ?
#
loop_
_entity_poly.entity_id
_entity_poly.type
_entity_poly.pdbx_seq_one_letter_code
_entity_poly.pdbx_strand_id
1 'polypeptide(L)'
;KMGLFFGTTTGKTEEAAEKIKEEFGNDNVVTIHEIGEASPEDFNDYQNIIIGCPTWDVGELQSDWAGFYSEELDNVDFKGKKVAYFGTGDQVGYADNFQDAMGILEKKITEKGGTTIGYWSTEGYEHEDSKAVKNGKFVGFAL
;
A
#
# COMPACT_ATOMS: atom_id res chain seq x y z
N LYS A 1 11.60 5.16 -13.18
CA LYS A 1 10.90 6.05 -12.23
C LYS A 1 9.73 5.30 -11.62
N MET A 2 9.55 5.43 -10.32
CA MET A 2 8.49 4.79 -9.54
C MET A 2 7.62 5.86 -8.92
N GLY A 3 6.31 5.63 -8.87
CA GLY A 3 5.37 6.47 -8.11
C GLY A 3 5.06 5.77 -6.80
N LEU A 4 5.33 6.42 -5.67
CA LEU A 4 4.94 5.95 -4.35
C LEU A 4 3.74 6.77 -3.91
N PHE A 5 2.58 6.12 -3.75
CA PHE A 5 1.35 6.73 -3.29
C PHE A 5 1.06 6.22 -1.88
N PHE A 6 0.90 7.10 -0.90
CA PHE A 6 0.62 6.69 0.46
C PHE A 6 -0.49 7.52 1.10
N GLY A 7 -1.14 6.95 2.11
CA GLY A 7 -2.04 7.68 3.02
C GLY A 7 -1.55 7.50 4.45
N THR A 8 -1.81 8.47 5.32
CA THR A 8 -1.33 8.48 6.71
C THR A 8 -2.32 9.22 7.60
N THR A 9 -2.31 8.91 8.90
CA THR A 9 -3.14 9.66 9.88
C THR A 9 -2.26 10.26 10.98
N THR A 10 -1.23 9.53 11.41
CA THR A 10 -0.32 9.95 12.50
C THR A 10 1.14 10.07 12.05
N GLY A 11 1.39 10.09 10.74
CA GLY A 11 2.73 10.27 10.15
C GLY A 11 3.58 9.00 9.98
N LYS A 12 3.17 7.84 10.52
CA LYS A 12 4.03 6.63 10.47
C LYS A 12 4.23 6.06 9.07
N THR A 13 3.18 6.05 8.25
CA THR A 13 3.28 5.62 6.85
C THR A 13 4.09 6.61 6.01
N GLU A 14 4.00 7.90 6.32
CA GLU A 14 4.79 8.96 5.68
C GLU A 14 6.28 8.79 5.99
N GLU A 15 6.66 8.66 7.27
CA GLU A 15 8.04 8.37 7.70
C GLU A 15 8.60 7.14 6.97
N ALA A 16 7.77 6.10 6.78
CA ALA A 16 8.16 4.90 6.04
C ALA A 16 8.31 5.15 4.53
N ALA A 17 7.40 5.92 3.92
CA ALA A 17 7.49 6.32 2.52
C ALA A 17 8.77 7.10 2.21
N GLU A 18 9.13 8.04 3.08
CA GLU A 18 10.37 8.82 2.98
C GLU A 18 11.60 7.91 3.05
N LYS A 19 11.66 7.00 4.03
CA LYS A 19 12.76 6.03 4.14
C LYS A 19 12.85 5.11 2.93
N ILE A 20 11.73 4.62 2.40
CA ILE A 20 11.72 3.81 1.18
C ILE A 20 12.35 4.60 0.02
N LYS A 21 11.98 5.87 -0.15
CA LYS A 21 12.58 6.74 -1.17
C LYS A 21 14.09 6.91 -0.97
N GLU A 22 14.54 7.15 0.27
CA GLU A 22 15.97 7.27 0.60
C GLU A 22 16.76 6.01 0.24
N GLU A 23 16.22 4.82 0.57
CA GLU A 23 16.86 3.52 0.27
C GLU A 23 16.97 3.24 -1.24
N PHE A 24 16.03 3.73 -2.05
CA PHE A 24 16.13 3.66 -3.51
C PHE A 24 17.08 4.70 -4.13
N GLY A 25 17.55 5.67 -3.32
CA GLY A 25 18.43 6.76 -3.73
C GLY A 25 17.68 8.08 -3.95
N ASN A 26 18.34 9.20 -3.60
CA ASN A 26 17.71 10.51 -3.49
C ASN A 26 17.36 11.21 -4.81
N ASP A 27 17.96 10.80 -5.95
CA ASP A 27 17.78 11.50 -7.23
C ASP A 27 16.80 10.79 -8.18
N ASN A 28 15.58 11.33 -8.26
CA ASN A 28 14.60 11.08 -9.33
C ASN A 28 14.17 9.61 -9.56
N VAL A 29 14.44 8.69 -8.61
CA VAL A 29 14.06 7.29 -8.72
C VAL A 29 12.60 7.07 -8.29
N VAL A 30 12.24 7.59 -7.11
CA VAL A 30 10.89 7.52 -6.51
C VAL A 30 10.31 8.92 -6.37
N THR A 31 9.12 9.14 -6.93
CA THR A 31 8.29 10.32 -6.67
C THR A 31 7.24 9.94 -5.64
N ILE A 32 7.16 10.69 -4.54
CA ILE A 32 6.15 10.47 -3.49
C ILE A 32 4.92 11.32 -3.79
N HIS A 33 3.75 10.74 -3.59
CA HIS A 33 2.43 11.34 -3.69
C HIS A 33 1.63 10.98 -2.44
N GLU A 34 1.06 11.98 -1.78
CA GLU A 34 0.05 11.76 -0.76
C GLU A 34 -1.30 11.50 -1.45
N ILE A 35 -1.96 10.39 -1.10
CA ILE A 35 -3.14 9.94 -1.84
C ILE A 35 -4.32 10.92 -1.70
N GLY A 36 -4.40 11.66 -0.59
CA GLY A 36 -5.43 12.68 -0.37
C GLY A 36 -5.31 13.90 -1.31
N GLU A 37 -4.14 14.09 -1.94
CA GLU A 37 -3.90 15.15 -2.92
C GLU A 37 -3.78 14.62 -4.36
N ALA A 38 -3.72 13.30 -4.52
CA ALA A 38 -3.52 12.65 -5.81
C ALA A 38 -4.83 12.48 -6.60
N SER A 39 -4.68 12.42 -7.91
CA SER A 39 -5.72 12.16 -8.89
C SER A 39 -5.45 10.84 -9.62
N PRO A 40 -6.44 10.25 -10.30
CA PRO A 40 -6.21 9.10 -11.18
C PRO A 40 -5.12 9.34 -12.22
N GLU A 41 -5.02 10.57 -12.73
CA GLU A 41 -4.06 10.94 -13.76
C GLU A 41 -2.61 10.83 -13.30
N ASP A 42 -2.33 11.04 -12.01
CA ASP A 42 -0.97 10.95 -11.46
C ASP A 42 -0.40 9.53 -11.61
N PHE A 43 -1.24 8.50 -11.64
CA PHE A 43 -0.81 7.12 -11.84
C PHE A 43 -0.34 6.84 -13.28
N ASN A 44 -0.74 7.64 -14.26
CA ASN A 44 -0.46 7.38 -15.68
C ASN A 44 1.04 7.43 -16.01
N ASP A 45 1.79 8.25 -15.27
CA ASP A 45 3.23 8.45 -15.47
C ASP A 45 4.10 7.26 -15.01
N TYR A 46 3.50 6.28 -14.31
CA TYR A 46 4.25 5.21 -13.65
C TYR A 46 3.87 3.82 -14.17
N GLN A 47 4.89 3.01 -14.46
CA GLN A 47 4.74 1.57 -14.73
C GLN A 47 5.12 0.71 -13.51
N ASN A 48 5.81 1.31 -12.54
CA ASN A 48 6.19 0.70 -11.29
C ASN A 48 5.64 1.59 -10.19
N ILE A 49 4.76 1.04 -9.36
CA ILE A 49 4.02 1.77 -8.32
C ILE A 49 4.30 1.13 -6.98
N ILE A 50 4.40 1.95 -5.94
CA ILE A 50 4.46 1.54 -4.54
C ILE A 50 3.24 2.13 -3.84
N ILE A 51 2.47 1.30 -3.14
CA ILE A 51 1.26 1.70 -2.42
C ILE A 51 1.50 1.55 -0.91
N GLY A 52 1.32 2.63 -0.16
CA GLY A 52 1.48 2.67 1.30
C GLY A 52 0.17 2.95 2.02
N CYS A 53 -0.30 2.06 2.88
CA CYS A 53 -1.54 2.29 3.63
C CYS A 53 -1.49 1.68 5.03
N PRO A 54 -1.75 2.46 6.10
CA PRO A 54 -1.95 1.91 7.43
C PRO A 54 -3.32 1.25 7.53
N THR A 55 -3.44 0.26 8.40
CA THR A 55 -4.76 -0.25 8.80
C THR A 55 -5.27 0.58 9.97
N TRP A 56 -6.50 1.09 9.85
CA TRP A 56 -7.19 1.84 10.90
C TRP A 56 -8.45 1.13 11.38
N ASP A 57 -8.96 1.62 12.51
CA ASP A 57 -10.12 1.08 13.20
C ASP A 57 -10.03 -0.44 13.36
N VAL A 58 -10.94 -1.21 12.76
CA VAL A 58 -10.91 -2.68 12.81
C VAL A 58 -10.83 -3.23 11.39
N GLY A 59 -9.62 -3.19 10.84
CA GLY A 59 -9.33 -3.75 9.51
C GLY A 59 -9.75 -2.87 8.34
N GLU A 60 -9.86 -1.56 8.56
CA GLU A 60 -10.31 -0.58 7.58
C GLU A 60 -9.16 0.17 6.91
N LEU A 61 -9.45 0.73 5.74
CA LEU A 61 -8.54 1.64 5.04
C LEU A 61 -8.40 2.95 5.83
N GLN A 62 -7.22 3.55 5.76
CA GLN A 62 -7.03 4.94 6.16
C GLN A 62 -7.96 5.87 5.37
N SER A 63 -8.41 6.98 5.97
CA SER A 63 -9.47 7.85 5.45
C SER A 63 -9.26 8.36 4.02
N ASP A 64 -8.05 8.78 3.67
CA ASP A 64 -7.79 9.32 2.32
C ASP A 64 -7.77 8.20 1.29
N TRP A 65 -7.17 7.06 1.65
CA TRP A 65 -7.28 5.85 0.84
C TRP A 65 -8.72 5.38 0.72
N ALA A 66 -9.55 5.48 1.75
CA ALA A 66 -10.95 5.09 1.71
C ALA A 66 -11.73 5.96 0.71
N GLY A 67 -11.54 7.28 0.77
CA GLY A 67 -12.13 8.22 -0.19
C GLY A 67 -11.69 7.93 -1.63
N PHE A 68 -10.37 7.87 -1.85
CA PHE A 68 -9.83 7.55 -3.18
C PHE A 68 -10.29 6.18 -3.67
N TYR A 69 -10.35 5.18 -2.80
CA TYR A 69 -10.83 3.83 -3.13
C TYR A 69 -12.26 3.82 -3.63
N SER A 70 -13.16 4.57 -2.97
CA SER A 70 -14.59 4.59 -3.32
C SER A 70 -14.90 5.44 -4.56
N GLU A 71 -14.16 6.52 -4.78
CA GLU A 71 -14.52 7.53 -5.77
C GLU A 71 -13.65 7.47 -7.03
N GLU A 72 -12.35 7.20 -6.87
CA GLU A 72 -11.35 7.49 -7.91
C GLU A 72 -10.53 6.29 -8.37
N LEU A 73 -10.29 5.31 -7.50
CA LEU A 73 -9.43 4.15 -7.81
C LEU A 73 -9.94 3.35 -8.99
N ASP A 74 -11.25 3.36 -9.23
CA ASP A 74 -11.84 2.70 -10.39
C ASP A 74 -11.53 3.37 -11.73
N ASN A 75 -11.08 4.63 -11.72
CA ASN A 75 -10.68 5.40 -12.89
C ASN A 75 -9.20 5.19 -13.27
N VAL A 76 -8.42 4.49 -12.44
CA VAL A 76 -7.01 4.20 -12.72
C VAL A 76 -6.86 2.92 -13.54
N ASP A 77 -6.15 2.99 -14.67
CA ASP A 77 -5.78 1.80 -15.46
C ASP A 77 -4.49 1.18 -14.92
N PHE A 78 -4.59 0.03 -14.25
CA PHE A 78 -3.44 -0.70 -13.72
C PHE A 78 -2.86 -1.74 -14.69
N LYS A 79 -3.43 -1.90 -15.89
CA LYS A 79 -3.02 -2.95 -16.82
C LYS A 79 -1.54 -2.84 -17.19
N GLY A 80 -0.80 -3.91 -16.89
CA GLY A 80 0.64 -3.99 -17.19
C GLY A 80 1.53 -3.24 -16.20
N LYS A 81 0.96 -2.53 -15.22
CA LYS A 81 1.71 -1.88 -14.14
C LYS A 81 2.11 -2.91 -13.09
N LYS A 82 3.34 -2.78 -12.57
CA LYS A 82 3.83 -3.54 -11.42
C LYS A 82 3.56 -2.74 -10.16
N VAL A 83 2.97 -3.38 -9.15
CA VAL A 83 2.56 -2.72 -7.91
C VAL A 83 3.16 -3.45 -6.72
N ALA A 84 3.95 -2.75 -5.94
CA ALA A 84 4.44 -3.19 -4.64
C ALA A 84 3.62 -2.49 -3.54
N TYR A 85 3.55 -3.12 -2.37
CA TYR A 85 2.76 -2.62 -1.25
C TYR A 85 3.60 -2.56 0.03
N PHE A 86 3.27 -1.63 0.91
CA PHE A 86 3.69 -1.63 2.30
C PHE A 86 2.55 -1.11 3.18
N GLY A 87 2.55 -1.49 4.45
CA GLY A 87 1.56 -1.01 5.41
C GLY A 87 2.12 -0.99 6.82
N THR A 88 1.74 0.01 7.60
CA THR A 88 2.02 0.06 9.04
C THR A 88 0.81 -0.45 9.80
N GLY A 89 1.02 -1.30 10.81
CA GLY A 89 -0.06 -1.86 11.62
C GLY A 89 0.40 -2.26 13.01
N ASP A 90 -0.55 -2.61 13.87
CA ASP A 90 -0.28 -3.08 15.22
C ASP A 90 -0.73 -4.54 15.35
N GLN A 91 0.24 -5.45 15.24
CA GLN A 91 0.00 -6.90 15.31
C GLN A 91 -0.46 -7.37 16.69
N VAL A 92 -0.16 -6.62 17.76
CA VAL A 92 -0.53 -6.98 19.14
C VAL A 92 -1.95 -6.49 19.44
N GLY A 93 -2.24 -5.24 19.12
CA GLY A 93 -3.55 -4.62 19.35
C GLY A 93 -4.65 -5.14 18.42
N TYR A 94 -4.27 -5.57 17.21
CA TYR A 94 -5.20 -5.95 16.13
C TYR A 94 -4.79 -7.25 15.45
N ALA A 95 -4.52 -8.29 16.25
CA ALA A 95 -4.06 -9.59 15.76
C ALA A 95 -5.01 -10.24 14.73
N ASP A 96 -6.32 -10.00 14.79
CA ASP A 96 -7.33 -10.51 13.85
C ASP A 96 -7.45 -9.67 12.56
N ASN A 97 -6.77 -8.52 12.47
CA ASN A 97 -6.91 -7.54 11.39
C ASN A 97 -5.57 -6.96 10.94
N PHE A 98 -4.47 -7.64 11.24
CA PHE A 98 -3.14 -7.10 11.01
C PHE A 98 -2.93 -6.85 9.51
N GLN A 99 -2.63 -5.61 9.14
CA GLN A 99 -2.38 -5.19 7.75
C GLN A 99 -3.56 -5.36 6.77
N ASP A 100 -4.80 -5.47 7.26
CA ASP A 100 -5.97 -5.68 6.42
C ASP A 100 -6.12 -4.65 5.29
N ALA A 101 -5.79 -3.37 5.54
CA ALA A 101 -5.86 -2.31 4.54
C ALA A 101 -4.96 -2.58 3.32
N MET A 102 -3.75 -3.12 3.55
CA MET A 102 -2.84 -3.51 2.48
C MET A 102 -3.45 -4.62 1.61
N GLY A 103 -4.10 -5.61 2.24
CA GLY A 103 -4.79 -6.69 1.53
C GLY A 103 -6.00 -6.21 0.72
N ILE A 104 -6.76 -5.25 1.26
CA ILE A 104 -7.92 -4.64 0.56
C ILE A 104 -7.45 -3.91 -0.71
N LEU A 105 -6.41 -3.08 -0.61
CA LEU A 105 -5.88 -2.35 -1.75
C LEU A 105 -5.28 -3.28 -2.80
N GLU A 106 -4.48 -4.26 -2.38
CA GLU A 106 -3.87 -5.20 -3.32
C GLU A 106 -4.92 -5.99 -4.10
N LYS A 107 -6.00 -6.44 -3.43
CA LYS A 107 -7.06 -7.19 -4.09
C LYS A 107 -7.70 -6.37 -5.19
N LYS A 108 -8.16 -5.15 -4.87
CA LYS A 108 -8.84 -4.27 -5.84
C LYS A 108 -7.91 -3.90 -6.99
N ILE A 109 -6.67 -3.52 -6.70
CA ILE A 109 -5.70 -3.12 -7.74
C ILE A 109 -5.35 -4.30 -8.67
N THR A 110 -5.23 -5.51 -8.12
CA THR A 110 -5.02 -6.73 -8.91
C THR A 110 -6.22 -7.03 -9.82
N GLU A 111 -7.46 -6.89 -9.31
CA GLU A 111 -8.68 -7.02 -10.11
C GLU A 111 -8.74 -6.01 -11.28
N LYS A 112 -8.07 -4.86 -11.14
CA LYS A 112 -7.91 -3.85 -12.19
C LYS A 112 -6.72 -4.09 -13.14
N GLY A 113 -6.05 -5.24 -13.03
CA GLY A 113 -4.96 -5.65 -13.93
C GLY A 113 -3.55 -5.27 -13.48
N GLY A 114 -3.41 -4.74 -12.26
CA GLY A 114 -2.12 -4.55 -11.62
C GLY A 114 -1.43 -5.89 -11.32
N THR A 115 -0.12 -5.95 -11.49
CA THR A 115 0.67 -7.13 -11.12
C THR A 115 1.35 -6.91 -9.78
N THR A 116 0.87 -7.59 -8.73
CA THR A 116 1.48 -7.60 -7.40
C THR A 116 2.91 -8.13 -7.46
N ILE A 117 3.85 -7.37 -6.89
CA ILE A 117 5.25 -7.75 -6.69
C ILE A 117 5.65 -7.41 -5.24
N GLY A 118 6.79 -7.95 -4.78
CA GLY A 118 7.33 -7.60 -3.46
C GLY A 118 6.67 -8.32 -2.27
N TYR A 119 6.17 -9.54 -2.49
CA TYR A 119 5.68 -10.40 -1.40
C TYR A 119 6.68 -10.53 -0.26
N TRP A 120 6.18 -10.55 0.98
CA TRP A 120 6.99 -10.56 2.18
C TRP A 120 6.71 -11.78 3.06
N SER A 121 7.72 -12.25 3.81
CA SER A 121 7.55 -13.39 4.72
C SER A 121 6.62 -13.01 5.87
N THR A 122 5.79 -13.95 6.32
CA THR A 122 5.04 -13.82 7.60
C THR A 122 5.89 -14.24 8.79
N GLU A 123 7.08 -14.82 8.57
CA GLU A 123 8.01 -15.16 9.65
C GLU A 123 8.46 -13.89 10.39
N GLY A 124 8.45 -13.94 11.72
CA GLY A 124 8.81 -12.81 12.58
C GLY A 124 7.65 -11.92 13.00
N TYR A 125 6.41 -12.27 12.61
CA TYR A 125 5.18 -11.60 13.06
C TYR A 125 4.30 -12.58 13.84
N GLU A 126 3.61 -12.07 14.85
CA GLU A 126 2.60 -12.78 15.64
C GLU A 126 1.24 -12.11 15.42
N HIS A 127 0.33 -12.80 14.72
CA HIS A 127 -1.04 -12.36 14.44
C HIS A 127 -1.92 -13.60 14.21
N GLU A 128 -3.24 -13.43 14.33
CA GLU A 128 -4.23 -14.51 14.16
C GLU A 128 -4.80 -14.53 12.74
N ASP A 129 -5.10 -13.36 12.16
CA ASP A 129 -5.61 -13.24 10.80
C ASP A 129 -5.15 -11.94 10.12
N SER A 130 -5.12 -11.98 8.78
CA SER A 130 -4.73 -10.86 7.93
C SER A 130 -5.23 -11.05 6.50
N LYS A 131 -6.03 -10.11 6.01
CA LYS A 131 -6.43 -10.06 4.58
C LYS A 131 -5.24 -9.85 3.64
N ALA A 132 -4.09 -9.41 4.16
CA ALA A 132 -2.87 -9.22 3.38
C ALA A 132 -2.08 -10.51 3.18
N VAL A 133 -2.44 -11.63 3.79
CA VAL A 133 -1.75 -12.91 3.60
C VAL A 133 -2.35 -13.70 2.44
N LYS A 134 -1.52 -14.02 1.44
CA LYS A 134 -1.85 -14.91 0.32
C LYS A 134 -0.75 -15.94 0.14
N ASN A 135 -1.15 -17.22 0.05
CA ASN A 135 -0.21 -18.34 -0.11
C ASN A 135 0.93 -18.33 0.94
N GLY A 136 0.60 -17.98 2.19
CA GLY A 136 1.54 -17.95 3.31
C GLY A 136 2.54 -16.79 3.31
N LYS A 137 2.31 -15.73 2.51
CA LYS A 137 3.13 -14.52 2.48
C LYS A 137 2.25 -13.28 2.53
N PHE A 138 2.74 -12.21 3.13
CA PHE A 138 2.11 -10.92 2.94
C PHE A 138 2.27 -10.48 1.48
N VAL A 139 1.24 -9.82 0.95
CA VAL A 139 1.24 -9.25 -0.42
C VAL A 139 2.20 -8.07 -0.58
N GLY A 140 2.73 -7.55 0.52
CA GLY A 140 3.72 -6.47 0.57
C GLY A 140 4.43 -6.41 1.91
N PHE A 141 5.27 -5.40 2.11
CA PHE A 141 6.08 -5.25 3.32
C PHE A 141 5.24 -4.79 4.53
N ALA A 142 5.10 -5.66 5.53
CA ALA A 142 4.39 -5.36 6.77
C ALA A 142 5.32 -4.67 7.79
N LEU A 143 4.95 -3.48 8.24
CA LEU A 143 5.65 -2.66 9.24
C LEU A 143 4.87 -2.58 10.55
#